data_AF-A0A6A5SDZ7-F1
#
_entry.id   AF-A0A6A5SDZ7-F1
#
_cell.length_a   1.000
_cell.length_b   1.000
_cell.length_c   1.000
_cell.angle_alpha   90.00
_cell.angle_beta   90.00
_cell.angle_gamma   90.00
#
_symmetry.space_group_name_H-M   'P 1'
#
loop_
_entity.id
_entity.type
_entity.pdbx_description
1 polymer ?
#
loop_
_entity_poly.entity_id
_entity_poly.type
_entity_poly.pdbx_seq_one_letter_code
_entity_poly.pdbx_strand_id
1 'polypeptide(L)' 'MAPIDDAIAAINLLEPGEHFPYRSYARKFNVPYSTLTQRHKGCQRPREAKHCNQQIL' A
#
# COMPACT_ATOMS: atom_id res chain seq x y z
N MET A 1 -7.93 12.23 -4.17
CA MET A 1 -7.16 11.26 -3.37
C MET A 1 -5.71 11.33 -3.81
N ALA A 2 -4.75 10.99 -2.96
CA ALA A 2 -3.36 10.89 -3.42
C ALA A 2 -3.21 9.63 -4.30
N PRO A 3 -2.35 9.63 -5.34
CA PRO A 3 -2.20 8.47 -6.24
C PRO A 3 -1.84 7.16 -5.53
N ILE A 4 -1.22 7.26 -4.35
CA ILE A 4 -0.88 6.10 -3.53
C ILE A 4 -2.09 5.49 -2.82
N ASP A 5 -3.05 6.32 -2.44
CA ASP A 5 -4.29 5.86 -1.79
C ASP A 5 -5.19 5.18 -2.83
N ASP A 6 -5.23 5.72 -4.06
CA ASP A 6 -5.92 5.10 -5.20
C ASP A 6 -5.31 3.75 -5.57
N ALA A 7 -3.98 3.64 -5.55
CA ALA A 7 -3.27 2.39 -5.79
C ALA A 7 -3.57 1.33 -4.71
N ILE A 8 -3.64 1.72 -3.44
CA ILE A 8 -3.99 0.83 -2.33
C ILE A 8 -5.46 0.39 -2.43
N ALA A 9 -6.37 1.31 -2.73
CA ALA A 9 -7.79 0.99 -2.92
C ALA A 9 -7.98 -0.02 -4.06
N ALA A 10 -7.28 0.18 -5.19
CA ALA A 10 -7.33 -0.74 -6.32
C ALA A 10 -6.76 -2.13 -6.01
N ILE A 11 -5.81 -2.23 -5.08
CA ILE A 11 -5.29 -3.51 -4.59
C ILE A 11 -6.29 -4.17 -3.64
N ASN A 12 -6.90 -3.41 -2.72
CA ASN A 12 -7.87 -3.93 -1.74
C ASN A 12 -9.18 -4.40 -2.37
N LEU A 13 -9.50 -3.94 -3.59
CA LEU A 13 -10.67 -4.36 -4.37
C LEU A 13 -10.47 -5.71 -5.10
N LEU A 14 -9.25 -6.25 -5.14
CA LEU A 14 -8.98 -7.55 -5.74
C LEU A 14 -9.53 -8.68 -4.86
N GLU A 15 -9.96 -9.76 -5.49
CA GLU A 15 -10.45 -10.92 -4.74
C GLU A 15 -9.32 -11.53 -3.90
N PRO A 16 -9.59 -11.94 -2.65
CA PRO A 16 -8.61 -12.63 -1.82
C PRO A 16 -8.11 -13.89 -2.52
N GLY A 17 -6.82 -13.90 -2.89
CA GLY A 17 -6.19 -15.00 -3.61
C GLY A 17 -5.85 -14.70 -5.07
N GLU A 18 -6.32 -13.57 -5.61
CA GLU A 18 -5.89 -13.12 -6.93
C GLU A 18 -4.45 -12.60 -6.88
N HIS A 19 -3.58 -13.12 -7.76
CA HIS A 19 -2.18 -12.71 -7.78
C HIS A 19 -2.03 -11.38 -8.49
N PHE A 20 -1.66 -10.33 -7.75
CA PHE A 20 -1.38 -9.02 -8.34
C PHE A 20 0.09 -8.61 -8.14
N PRO A 21 0.79 -8.23 -9.22
CA PRO A 21 2.14 -7.68 -9.12
C PRO A 21 2.09 -6.20 -8.73
N TYR A 22 2.59 -5.86 -7.54
CA TYR A 22 2.75 -4.48 -7.06
C TYR A 22 3.45 -3.55 -8.07
N ARG A 23 4.37 -4.10 -8.89
CA ARG A 23 5.12 -3.32 -9.89
C ARG A 23 4.22 -2.78 -11.00
N SER A 24 3.19 -3.53 -11.38
CA SER A 24 2.22 -3.10 -12.39
C SER A 24 1.32 -1.99 -11.86
N TYR A 25 0.88 -2.11 -10.60
CA TYR A 25 0.09 -1.07 -9.93
C TYR A 25 0.93 0.19 -9.69
N ALA A 26 2.17 0.05 -9.25
CA ALA A 26 3.09 1.18 -9.07
C ALA A 26 3.25 2.00 -10.37
N ARG A 27 3.41 1.32 -11.51
CA ARG A 27 3.46 1.98 -12.83
C ARG A 27 2.12 2.61 -13.23
N LYS A 28 1.02 1.88 -13.04
CA LYS A 28 -0.35 2.35 -13.40
C LYS A 28 -0.72 3.64 -12.69
N PHE A 29 -0.38 3.76 -11.42
CA PHE A 29 -0.70 4.91 -10.59
C PHE A 29 0.45 5.93 -10.49
N ASN A 30 1.56 5.70 -11.20
CA ASN A 30 2.77 6.52 -11.14
C ASN A 30 3.26 6.77 -9.70
N VAL A 31 3.31 5.70 -8.90
CA VAL A 31 3.76 5.74 -7.51
C VAL A 31 5.02 4.90 -7.30
N PRO A 32 5.89 5.28 -6.33
CA PRO A 32 7.03 4.45 -5.99
C PRO A 32 6.61 3.08 -5.46
N TYR A 33 7.20 2.03 -6.02
CA TYR A 33 6.93 0.63 -5.64
C TYR A 33 7.19 0.36 -4.15
N SER A 34 8.29 0.88 -3.61
CA SER A 34 8.65 0.73 -2.20
C SER A 34 7.61 1.37 -1.28
N THR A 35 7.10 2.55 -1.63
CA THR A 35 6.07 3.23 -0.85
C THR A 35 4.73 2.50 -0.93
N LEU A 36 4.34 2.02 -2.13
CA LEU A 36 3.09 1.27 -2.32
C LEU A 36 3.09 -0.03 -1.50
N THR A 37 4.18 -0.80 -1.56
CA THR A 37 4.31 -2.05 -0.81
C THR A 37 4.37 -1.81 0.70
N GLN A 38 5.12 -0.81 1.16
CA GLN A 38 5.23 -0.49 2.58
C GLN A 38 3.89 -0.04 3.16
N ARG A 39 3.16 0.86 2.47
CA ARG A 39 1.84 1.30 2.93
C ARG A 39 0.83 0.18 2.90
N HIS A 40 0.72 -0.57 1.79
CA HIS A 40 -0.25 -1.66 1.70
C HIS A 40 0.00 -2.75 2.77
N LYS A 41 1.24 -3.21 2.95
CA LYS A 41 1.59 -4.19 3.99
C LYS A 41 1.50 -3.62 5.41
N GLY A 42 1.80 -2.34 5.58
CA GLY A 42 1.68 -1.63 6.87
C GLY A 42 0.22 -1.43 7.28
N CYS A 43 -0.69 -1.20 6.33
CA CYS A 43 -2.13 -1.12 6.54
C CYS A 43 -2.77 -2.49 6.81
N GLN A 44 -2.27 -3.56 6.19
CA GLN A 44 -2.79 -4.92 6.40
C GLN A 44 -2.34 -5.58 7.72
N ARG A 45 -1.27 -5.09 8.36
CA ARG A 45 -0.91 -5.55 9.70
C ARG A 45 -1.88 -4.92 10.71
N PRO A 46 -2.52 -5.70 11.59
CA PRO A 46 -3.43 -5.14 12.58
C PRO A 46 -2.69 -4.11 13.43
N ARG A 47 -3.34 -2.96 13.58
CA ARG A 47 -2.86 -1.78 14.31
C ARG A 47 -2.86 -2.00 15.84
N GLU A 48 -2.57 -3.22 16.28
CA GLU A 48 -2.39 -3.60 17.68
C GLU A 48 -0.90 -3.71 18.06
N ALA A 49 0.00 -3.79 17.08
CA ALA A 49 1.44 -3.68 17.29
C ALA A 49 1.88 -2.20 17.26
N LYS A 50 1.62 -1.53 18.38
CA LYS A 50 2.29 -0.31 18.92
C LYS A 50 3.33 0.39 18.04
N HIS A 51 3.06 1.66 17.73
CA HIS A 51 4.01 2.77 17.94
C HIS A 51 5.39 2.69 17.24
N CYS A 52 5.46 2.75 15.92
CA CYS A 52 6.70 3.10 15.16
C CYS A 52 6.22 3.67 13.82
N ASN A 53 6.32 4.94 13.47
CA ASN A 53 7.41 5.87 13.59
C ASN A 53 6.76 7.26 13.44
N GLN A 54 6.45 7.91 14.55
CA GLN A 54 6.06 9.32 14.53
C GLN A 54 7.28 10.10 14.08
N GLN A 55 7.10 10.76 12.94
CA GLN A 55 8.03 11.65 12.27
C GLN A 55 8.73 12.55 13.30
N ILE A 56 10.05 12.38 13.42
CA ILE A 56 10.92 13.47 13.88
C ILE A 56 10.98 14.45 12.72
N LEU A 57 10.34 15.60 12.89
CA LEU A 57 10.82 16.91 12.46
C LEU A 57 10.28 17.95 13.44
#